data_AF-A0A7S4T887-F1
#
_entry.id   AF-A0A7S4T887-F1
#
_cell.length_a   1.000
_cell.length_b   1.000
_cell.length_c   1.000
_cell.angle_alpha   90.00
_cell.angle_beta   90.00
_cell.angle_gamma   90.00
#
_symmetry.space_group_name_H-M   'P 1'
#
loop_
_entity.id
_entity.type
_entity.pdbx_description
1 polymer ?
#
loop_
_entity_poly.entity_id
_entity_poly.type
_entity_poly.pdbx_seq_one_letter_code
_entity_poly.pdbx_strand_id
1 'polypeptide(L)'
;MFTLCIMSLSFAKPDASQFGHDEIYFGTKRVHLAQVPGETIKYEHEHWKPSTEKRDIARALSRAVPGCNGRLGACNTDVVIPAIPAVDIVCSSCSNPTQDVSSWPLLLQKPLLKVKEEQYNEAKAFASGVRSAVVKVGENRWFRLKGCGNNDDGFIIRHTKEGIDAKGEPVAPYRDIRGSAFEETAIRELYMSSCVDNVLNPQGVSSCNKSMGYYRYDEPNLPLGPHVTPCCIVEETLGDRRLGTHIMSGIEILLPLLVKEEEIKEEDLLSIFPEKRPGRNSADMLVDTCELMTDYMIAKCSEPPLEGFGMPAEFGGYPDLPRDHTLFGALGSTILPEIAPDECVIPQQWTREGPREADSRWNKVWKENCENLSKCLSKLKEDAPNRKPAILTYLFSRIGYDCGKFMRGLHAMKTSWGTYQDAMCREGQWHCNAHANNMVLIPEEKGTHSFLSYLDLDMAFTADTFLDVWGIDSSSGKVGISEKIFDNILFKEHVNFMEVLVGADSTNGVPQIAKKYIHSKEGKHLKLLKVCLYDTLLQGYMQAYFDDDTRYSVCSYDADLHEAAYNIIRLAVIIMSDYVA
;
A
#
# COMPACT_ATOMS: atom_id res chain seq x y z
N MET A 1 5.45 -7.78 54.43
CA MET A 1 5.82 -6.63 53.56
C MET A 1 6.94 -7.08 52.65
N PHE A 2 6.62 -7.50 51.42
CA PHE A 2 7.63 -7.70 50.37
C PHE A 2 7.54 -6.48 49.46
N THR A 3 8.54 -5.59 49.57
CA THR A 3 8.68 -4.42 48.71
C THR A 3 9.09 -4.91 47.33
N LEU A 4 8.18 -4.86 46.37
CA LEU A 4 8.45 -5.17 44.97
C LEU A 4 9.37 -4.07 44.41
N CYS A 5 10.65 -4.39 44.26
CA CYS A 5 11.64 -3.51 43.65
C CYS A 5 11.38 -3.52 42.13
N ILE A 6 10.61 -2.56 41.62
CA ILE A 6 10.45 -2.35 40.18
C ILE A 6 11.80 -1.85 39.66
N MET A 7 12.59 -2.75 39.08
CA MET A 7 13.79 -2.36 38.34
C MET A 7 13.34 -1.58 37.09
N SER A 8 13.53 -0.26 37.09
CA SER A 8 13.45 0.52 35.86
C SER A 8 14.62 0.10 34.97
N LEU A 9 14.34 -0.74 33.98
CA LEU A 9 15.28 -1.02 32.89
C LEU A 9 15.51 0.28 32.13
N SER A 10 16.57 1.00 32.49
CA SER A 10 17.08 2.14 31.74
C SER A 10 17.65 1.61 30.42
N PHE A 11 16.85 1.63 29.36
CA PHE A 11 17.36 1.37 28.02
C PHE A 11 18.23 2.56 27.61
N ALA A 12 19.50 2.30 27.28
CA ALA A 12 20.38 3.33 26.77
C ALA A 12 19.71 4.02 25.57
N LYS A 13 19.56 5.34 25.62
CA LYS A 13 18.99 6.10 24.50
C LYS A 13 19.83 5.78 23.26
N PRO A 14 19.24 5.24 22.18
CA PRO A 14 19.98 4.97 20.96
C PRO A 14 20.63 6.27 20.50
N ASP A 15 21.88 6.19 20.05
CA ASP A 15 22.63 7.33 19.54
C ASP A 15 21.79 8.03 18.46
N ALA A 16 21.26 9.20 18.80
CA ALA A 16 20.35 9.94 17.93
C ALA A 16 21.07 10.56 16.73
N SER A 17 22.40 10.42 16.65
CA SER A 17 23.26 11.10 15.68
C SER A 17 23.27 10.48 14.29
N GLN A 18 22.75 9.25 14.08
CA GLN A 18 22.72 8.59 12.77
C GLN A 18 21.45 7.76 12.56
N PHE A 19 20.96 7.72 11.31
CA PHE A 19 19.97 6.73 10.89
C PHE A 19 20.68 5.44 10.49
N GLY A 20 20.08 4.29 10.81
CA GLY A 20 20.60 2.96 10.49
C GLY A 20 19.88 2.32 9.31
N HIS A 21 20.18 1.04 9.09
CA HIS A 21 19.55 0.24 8.03
C HIS A 21 18.04 0.04 8.26
N ASP A 22 17.57 0.02 9.51
CA ASP A 22 16.16 -0.17 9.83
C ASP A 22 15.30 1.01 9.36
N GLU A 23 15.75 2.25 9.55
CA GLU A 23 14.98 3.45 9.22
C GLU A 23 14.63 3.55 7.73
N ILE A 24 15.41 2.87 6.88
CA ILE A 24 15.09 2.67 5.47
C ILE A 24 13.73 1.97 5.42
N TYR A 25 13.57 0.82 6.05
CA TYR A 25 12.36 0.00 5.92
C TYR A 25 11.18 0.49 6.77
N PHE A 26 11.42 1.10 7.92
CA PHE A 26 10.37 1.33 8.93
C PHE A 26 9.94 2.78 9.14
N GLY A 27 10.69 3.78 8.68
CA GLY A 27 10.33 5.18 8.95
C GLY A 27 11.41 5.99 9.65
N THR A 28 11.31 7.31 9.58
CA THR A 28 12.18 8.26 10.31
C THR A 28 11.41 9.28 11.16
N LYS A 29 10.15 9.57 10.80
CA LYS A 29 9.33 10.52 11.56
C LYS A 29 8.91 9.90 12.89
N ARG A 30 9.53 10.34 13.98
CA ARG A 30 9.22 9.86 15.32
C ARG A 30 7.76 10.14 15.70
N VAL A 31 7.18 9.22 16.46
CA VAL A 31 5.89 9.41 17.14
C VAL A 31 6.04 8.99 18.60
N HIS A 32 5.18 9.54 19.44
CA HIS A 32 5.18 9.28 20.86
C HIS A 32 3.99 8.40 21.21
N LEU A 33 4.23 7.30 21.94
CA LEU A 33 3.20 6.38 22.37
C LEU A 33 3.12 6.36 23.91
N ALA A 34 1.90 6.31 24.43
CA ALA A 34 1.63 6.10 25.86
C ALA A 34 0.78 4.84 26.05
N GLN A 35 0.99 4.15 27.18
CA GLN A 35 0.08 3.10 27.61
C GLN A 35 -1.19 3.74 28.15
N VAL A 36 -2.35 3.27 27.69
CA VAL A 36 -3.66 3.82 28.07
C VAL A 36 -4.61 2.71 28.54
N PRO A 37 -5.70 3.04 29.25
CA PRO A 37 -6.70 2.06 29.64
C PRO A 37 -7.34 1.34 28.44
N GLY A 38 -7.60 0.05 28.61
CA GLY A 38 -8.22 -0.81 27.61
C GLY A 38 -7.80 -2.27 27.76
N GLU A 39 -8.26 -3.08 26.81
CA GLU A 39 -8.00 -4.52 26.73
C GLU A 39 -7.06 -4.84 25.57
N THR A 40 -6.20 -5.83 25.77
CA THR A 40 -5.44 -6.45 24.68
C THR A 40 -6.03 -7.81 24.39
N ILE A 41 -6.45 -8.02 23.15
CA ILE A 41 -7.14 -9.23 22.70
C ILE A 41 -6.22 -9.98 21.76
N LYS A 42 -5.86 -11.22 22.13
CA LYS A 42 -5.03 -12.07 21.30
C LYS A 42 -5.84 -12.65 20.15
N TYR A 43 -5.23 -12.70 18.96
CA TYR A 43 -5.78 -13.36 17.79
C TYR A 43 -5.11 -14.72 17.58
N GLU A 44 -5.93 -15.74 17.37
CA GLU A 44 -5.52 -17.12 17.07
C GLU A 44 -6.45 -17.61 15.96
N HIS A 45 -5.91 -17.81 14.77
CA HIS A 45 -6.70 -17.94 13.53
C HIS A 45 -7.81 -18.98 13.61
N GLU A 46 -7.51 -20.14 14.19
CA GLU A 46 -8.41 -21.27 14.38
C GLU A 46 -9.66 -20.96 15.21
N HIS A 47 -9.64 -19.88 16.00
CA HIS A 47 -10.77 -19.46 16.81
C HIS A 47 -11.74 -18.58 16.06
N TRP A 48 -11.41 -18.05 14.89
CA TRP A 48 -12.23 -17.07 14.19
C TRP A 48 -12.82 -17.65 12.91
N LYS A 49 -14.07 -17.28 12.58
CA LYS A 49 -14.71 -17.67 11.32
C LYS A 49 -15.73 -16.64 10.85
N PRO A 50 -16.00 -16.54 9.54
CA PRO A 50 -17.13 -15.76 9.03
C PRO A 50 -18.46 -16.25 9.62
N SER A 51 -19.32 -15.33 10.07
CA SER A 51 -20.62 -15.65 10.65
C SER A 51 -21.75 -15.50 9.66
N THR A 52 -22.55 -16.55 9.49
CA THR A 52 -23.79 -16.52 8.71
C THR A 52 -25.03 -16.46 9.60
N GLU A 53 -24.85 -16.18 10.89
CA GLU A 53 -25.97 -16.04 11.82
C GLU A 53 -26.79 -14.78 11.49
N LYS A 54 -28.12 -14.89 11.53
CA LYS A 54 -29.04 -13.77 11.21
C LYS A 54 -28.73 -12.50 11.99
N ARG A 55 -28.31 -12.63 13.25
CA ARG A 55 -27.96 -11.50 14.12
C ARG A 55 -26.71 -10.77 13.62
N ASP A 56 -25.68 -11.49 13.19
CA ASP A 56 -24.43 -10.91 12.71
C ASP A 56 -24.60 -10.31 11.32
N ILE A 57 -25.38 -10.96 10.45
CA ILE A 57 -25.78 -10.40 9.15
C ILE A 57 -26.53 -9.08 9.35
N ALA A 58 -27.53 -9.03 10.22
CA ALA A 58 -28.28 -7.81 10.51
C ALA A 58 -27.37 -6.70 11.06
N ARG A 59 -26.38 -7.06 11.90
CA ARG A 59 -25.37 -6.12 12.39
C ARG A 59 -24.53 -5.57 11.24
N ALA A 60 -24.05 -6.43 10.33
CA ALA A 60 -23.24 -6.00 9.20
C ALA A 60 -24.00 -5.08 8.24
N LEU A 61 -25.25 -5.43 7.90
CA LEU A 61 -26.13 -4.58 7.10
C LEU A 61 -26.39 -3.23 7.74
N SER A 62 -26.54 -3.18 9.07
CA SER A 62 -26.82 -1.93 9.78
C SER A 62 -25.72 -0.88 9.65
N ARG A 63 -24.46 -1.28 9.40
CA ARG A 63 -23.36 -0.35 9.17
C ARG A 63 -23.38 0.27 7.77
N ALA A 64 -24.00 -0.42 6.82
CA ALA A 64 -23.97 -0.02 5.42
C ALA A 64 -25.06 0.99 5.03
N VAL A 65 -26.03 1.22 5.92
CA VAL A 65 -27.07 2.24 5.74
C VAL A 65 -26.70 3.47 6.56
N PRO A 66 -26.33 4.60 5.92
CA PRO A 66 -26.05 5.84 6.62
C PRO A 66 -27.22 6.22 7.54
N GLY A 67 -26.93 6.34 8.84
CA GLY A 67 -27.91 6.72 9.86
C GLY A 67 -28.74 5.59 10.49
N CYS A 68 -28.53 4.33 10.10
CA CYS A 68 -29.22 3.16 10.67
C CYS A 68 -28.28 2.23 11.46
N ASN A 69 -27.42 2.76 12.33
CA ASN A 69 -26.60 1.93 13.23
C ASN A 69 -27.44 1.24 14.31
N GLY A 70 -28.20 0.21 13.96
CA GLY A 70 -29.18 -0.50 14.80
C GLY A 70 -28.64 -1.20 16.06
N ARG A 71 -27.33 -1.12 16.35
CA ARG A 71 -26.76 -1.49 17.67
C ARG A 71 -26.77 -0.34 18.69
N LEU A 72 -26.85 0.90 18.22
CA LEU A 72 -27.05 2.08 19.04
C LEU A 72 -28.55 2.29 19.17
N GLY A 73 -29.21 1.65 20.14
CA GLY A 73 -30.63 1.92 20.38
C GLY A 73 -30.89 3.42 20.38
N ALA A 74 -31.66 3.94 19.41
CA ALA A 74 -32.07 5.34 19.24
C ALA A 74 -31.01 6.48 19.30
N CYS A 75 -29.74 6.24 19.61
CA CYS A 75 -28.94 7.28 20.29
C CYS A 75 -27.78 7.93 19.51
N ASN A 76 -27.39 7.53 18.29
CA ASN A 76 -26.43 8.32 17.48
C ASN A 76 -26.51 7.91 15.99
N THR A 77 -27.44 8.53 15.26
CA THR A 77 -27.69 8.31 13.83
C THR A 77 -26.69 9.04 12.92
N ASP A 78 -25.63 9.62 13.46
CA ASP A 78 -24.71 10.49 12.73
C ASP A 78 -23.26 9.99 12.76
N VAL A 79 -22.97 8.74 13.14
CA VAL A 79 -21.60 8.19 13.14
C VAL A 79 -21.40 7.24 11.97
N VAL A 80 -20.38 7.48 11.14
CA VAL A 80 -20.03 6.60 10.01
C VAL A 80 -18.89 5.68 10.42
N ILE A 81 -19.08 4.39 10.18
CA ILE A 81 -18.09 3.32 10.32
C ILE A 81 -17.95 2.65 8.95
N PRO A 82 -16.73 2.27 8.51
CA PRO A 82 -16.55 1.57 7.23
C PRO A 82 -17.46 0.34 7.11
N ALA A 83 -18.20 0.28 6.01
CA ALA A 83 -19.14 -0.80 5.73
C ALA A 83 -18.61 -1.69 4.60
N ILE A 84 -17.82 -2.69 4.98
CA ILE A 84 -17.31 -3.70 4.05
C ILE A 84 -18.47 -4.63 3.68
N PRO A 85 -18.69 -4.97 2.40
CA PRO A 85 -19.78 -5.84 1.95
C PRO A 85 -19.46 -7.31 2.23
N ALA A 86 -19.22 -7.62 3.50
CA ALA A 86 -18.89 -8.95 3.94
C ALA A 86 -19.45 -9.23 5.33
N VAL A 87 -19.78 -10.49 5.58
CA VAL A 87 -20.23 -10.93 6.90
C VAL A 87 -19.14 -10.75 7.95
N ASP A 88 -19.54 -10.45 9.19
CA ASP A 88 -18.60 -10.32 10.29
C ASP A 88 -17.86 -11.63 10.57
N ILE A 89 -16.63 -11.49 11.05
CA ILE A 89 -15.84 -12.61 11.57
C ILE A 89 -16.03 -12.67 13.08
N VAL A 90 -16.38 -13.84 13.60
CA VAL A 90 -16.73 -14.06 15.00
C VAL A 90 -15.87 -15.15 15.62
N CYS A 91 -15.63 -15.05 16.92
CA CYS A 91 -14.94 -16.07 17.70
C CYS A 91 -15.87 -17.28 17.92
N SER A 92 -15.39 -18.46 17.55
CA SER A 92 -16.12 -19.73 17.57
C SER A 92 -15.95 -20.52 18.88
N SER A 93 -14.85 -20.32 19.59
CA SER A 93 -14.44 -21.17 20.72
C SER A 93 -14.97 -20.69 22.08
N CYS A 94 -15.24 -19.39 22.27
CA CYS A 94 -15.72 -18.85 23.55
C CYS A 94 -16.49 -17.54 23.34
N SER A 95 -17.41 -17.20 24.26
CA SER A 95 -18.01 -15.87 24.32
C SER A 95 -16.99 -14.75 24.57
N ASN A 96 -15.77 -15.08 25.04
CA ASN A 96 -14.69 -14.14 25.30
C ASN A 96 -13.38 -14.63 24.64
N PRO A 97 -12.76 -13.87 23.73
CA PRO A 97 -11.44 -14.21 23.19
C PRO A 97 -10.35 -14.18 24.28
N THR A 98 -9.29 -14.96 24.08
CA THR A 98 -8.17 -15.08 25.04
C THR A 98 -7.48 -13.74 25.25
N GLN A 99 -7.40 -13.31 26.52
CA GLN A 99 -6.63 -12.12 26.94
C GLN A 99 -5.23 -12.47 27.44
N ASP A 100 -4.83 -13.76 27.42
CA ASP A 100 -3.47 -14.17 27.76
C ASP A 100 -2.48 -13.77 26.65
N VAL A 101 -1.90 -12.58 26.82
CA VAL A 101 -0.85 -12.02 25.98
C VAL A 101 0.53 -12.10 26.64
N SER A 102 0.72 -13.03 27.59
CA SER A 102 1.99 -13.20 28.30
C SER A 102 3.18 -13.50 27.37
N SER A 103 2.93 -14.07 26.19
CA SER A 103 3.94 -14.32 25.16
C SER A 103 4.31 -13.10 24.32
N TRP A 104 3.54 -12.01 24.39
CA TRP A 104 3.85 -10.78 23.68
C TRP A 104 4.95 -10.01 24.38
N PRO A 105 5.73 -9.17 23.66
CA PRO A 105 6.64 -8.23 24.30
C PRO A 105 5.91 -7.35 25.33
N LEU A 106 6.52 -7.13 26.50
CA LEU A 106 5.89 -6.43 27.64
C LEU A 106 5.26 -5.08 27.25
N LEU A 107 5.92 -4.32 26.37
CA LEU A 107 5.44 -3.03 25.89
C LEU A 107 4.06 -3.14 25.20
N LEU A 108 3.80 -4.24 24.50
CA LEU A 108 2.62 -4.46 23.67
C LEU A 108 1.48 -5.17 24.42
N GLN A 109 1.69 -5.60 25.67
CA GLN A 109 0.66 -6.29 26.47
C GLN A 109 -0.46 -5.34 26.93
N LYS A 110 -0.28 -4.03 26.76
CA LYS A 110 -1.28 -3.00 27.08
C LYS A 110 -1.53 -2.11 25.86
N PRO A 111 -2.74 -1.55 25.71
CA PRO A 111 -3.04 -0.61 24.64
C PRO A 111 -2.09 0.57 24.59
N LEU A 112 -1.60 0.87 23.39
CA LEU A 112 -0.74 2.02 23.10
C LEU A 112 -1.51 3.03 22.27
N LEU A 113 -1.42 4.31 22.63
CA LEU A 113 -2.03 5.42 21.91
C LEU A 113 -0.96 6.47 21.57
N LYS A 114 -1.04 7.04 20.37
CA LYS A 114 -0.23 8.20 20.00
C LYS A 114 -0.63 9.41 20.83
N VAL A 115 0.37 10.07 21.38
CA VAL A 115 0.23 11.22 22.27
C VAL A 115 1.23 12.31 21.88
N LYS A 116 1.13 13.46 22.53
CA LYS A 116 2.14 14.52 22.45
C LYS A 116 3.42 14.11 23.16
N GLU A 117 4.53 14.72 22.76
CA GLU A 117 5.87 14.42 23.30
C GLU A 117 5.94 14.53 24.83
N GLU A 118 5.18 15.43 25.46
CA GLU A 118 5.23 15.64 26.91
C GLU A 118 4.65 14.46 27.73
N GLN A 119 3.96 13.51 27.08
CA GLN A 119 3.23 12.40 27.71
C GLN A 119 3.89 11.03 27.47
N TYR A 120 5.13 11.03 26.99
CA TYR A 120 5.78 9.90 26.30
C TYR A 120 6.42 8.83 27.20
N ASN A 121 6.32 7.56 26.75
CA ASN A 121 7.11 6.42 27.22
C ASN A 121 8.24 6.08 26.21
N GLU A 122 9.44 5.74 26.66
CA GLU A 122 10.74 5.64 25.94
C GLU A 122 10.84 4.76 24.66
N ALA A 123 9.76 4.23 24.11
CA ALA A 123 9.80 3.30 22.98
C ALA A 123 10.14 4.00 21.64
N LYS A 124 11.15 3.48 20.92
CA LYS A 124 11.48 3.94 19.56
C LYS A 124 10.33 3.60 18.61
N ALA A 125 9.53 4.60 18.26
CA ALA A 125 8.39 4.46 17.36
C ALA A 125 8.42 5.51 16.24
N PHE A 126 7.96 5.11 15.07
CA PHE A 126 7.89 5.94 13.88
C PHE A 126 6.47 5.95 13.29
N ALA A 127 6.13 7.03 12.60
CA ALA A 127 4.86 7.16 11.91
C ALA A 127 4.78 6.15 10.75
N SER A 128 3.67 5.41 10.71
CA SER A 128 3.25 4.56 9.59
C SER A 128 1.98 5.18 9.02
N GLY A 129 2.17 6.18 8.17
CA GLY A 129 1.08 7.08 7.80
C GLY A 129 0.53 7.90 8.98
N VAL A 130 -0.62 8.54 8.77
CA VAL A 130 -1.25 9.42 9.78
C VAL A 130 -1.80 8.61 10.97
N ARG A 131 -2.42 7.46 10.70
CA ARG A 131 -3.24 6.70 11.67
C ARG A 131 -2.52 5.51 12.33
N SER A 132 -1.28 5.24 11.93
CA SER A 132 -0.56 4.05 12.40
C SER A 132 0.86 4.39 12.83
N ALA A 133 1.47 3.51 13.61
CA ALA A 133 2.86 3.60 14.02
C ALA A 133 3.54 2.26 13.81
N VAL A 134 4.87 2.28 13.64
CA VAL A 134 5.70 1.10 13.87
C VAL A 134 6.56 1.31 15.10
N VAL A 135 6.70 0.28 15.92
CA VAL A 135 7.47 0.31 17.16
C VAL A 135 8.52 -0.78 17.16
N LYS A 136 9.75 -0.41 17.50
CA LYS A 136 10.85 -1.35 17.66
C LYS A 136 10.82 -1.93 19.07
N VAL A 137 10.81 -3.26 19.19
CA VAL A 137 10.92 -3.93 20.50
C VAL A 137 12.03 -4.97 20.47
N GLY A 138 13.09 -4.74 21.24
CA GLY A 138 14.34 -5.52 21.15
C GLY A 138 15.21 -5.10 19.95
N GLU A 139 16.14 -5.96 19.55
CA GLU A 139 17.17 -5.60 18.55
C GLU A 139 16.66 -5.62 17.11
N ASN A 140 15.79 -6.58 16.73
CA ASN A 140 15.45 -6.84 15.32
C ASN A 140 13.95 -7.18 15.10
N ARG A 141 13.07 -6.67 15.97
CA ARG A 141 11.62 -6.93 15.85
C ARG A 141 10.84 -5.63 15.82
N TRP A 142 9.96 -5.55 14.83
CA TRP A 142 9.15 -4.39 14.54
C TRP A 142 7.68 -4.78 14.59
N PHE A 143 6.87 -3.90 15.14
CA PHE A 143 5.45 -4.13 15.31
C PHE A 143 4.68 -2.94 14.76
N ARG A 144 3.66 -3.21 13.96
CA ARG A 144 2.76 -2.21 13.42
C ARG A 144 1.52 -2.10 14.29
N LEU A 145 1.17 -0.85 14.59
CA LEU A 145 -0.01 -0.45 15.36
C LEU A 145 -0.94 0.35 14.44
N LYS A 146 -1.91 -0.31 13.78
CA LYS A 146 -2.84 0.35 12.85
C LYS A 146 -4.06 0.88 13.61
N GLY A 147 -4.31 2.18 13.55
CA GLY A 147 -5.40 2.80 14.31
C GLY A 147 -5.03 3.15 15.75
N CYS A 148 -3.76 3.48 16.01
CA CYS A 148 -3.27 3.87 17.34
C CYS A 148 -3.33 5.39 17.59
N GLY A 149 -4.15 6.13 16.87
CA GLY A 149 -4.27 7.59 16.98
C GLY A 149 -3.88 8.34 15.70
N ASN A 150 -4.30 9.59 15.60
CA ASN A 150 -4.13 10.47 14.45
C ASN A 150 -3.04 11.50 14.76
N ASN A 151 -1.86 11.37 14.12
CA ASN A 151 -0.67 12.14 14.51
C ASN A 151 -0.41 12.01 16.01
N ASP A 152 -0.27 13.11 16.74
CA ASP A 152 -0.03 13.20 18.18
C ASP A 152 -1.30 13.55 19.00
N ASP A 153 -2.46 13.57 18.34
CA ASP A 153 -3.73 14.02 18.92
C ASP A 153 -4.63 12.89 19.46
N GLY A 154 -4.15 11.64 19.49
CA GLY A 154 -4.99 10.50 19.84
C GLY A 154 -6.16 10.31 18.87
N PHE A 155 -7.38 10.13 19.38
CA PHE A 155 -8.58 9.99 18.53
C PHE A 155 -9.28 11.34 18.33
N ILE A 156 -9.47 11.74 17.07
CA ILE A 156 -10.14 12.99 16.71
C ILE A 156 -11.50 12.70 16.11
N ILE A 157 -12.53 13.44 16.53
CA ILE A 157 -13.84 13.43 15.86
C ILE A 157 -13.77 14.43 14.70
N ARG A 158 -13.91 13.95 13.47
CA ARG A 158 -14.13 14.80 12.31
C ARG A 158 -15.63 14.95 12.09
N HIS A 159 -16.06 16.19 11.88
CA HIS A 159 -17.44 16.53 11.54
C HIS A 159 -17.52 16.84 10.06
N THR A 160 -18.29 16.06 9.31
CA THR A 160 -18.60 16.33 7.92
C THR A 160 -19.87 17.18 7.86
N LYS A 161 -19.80 18.28 7.11
CA LYS A 161 -20.95 19.18 6.88
C LYS A 161 -21.97 18.48 5.97
N GLU A 162 -23.18 19.06 5.89
CA GLU A 162 -24.19 18.65 4.91
C GLU A 162 -23.54 18.52 3.53
N GLY A 163 -23.75 17.36 2.93
CA GLY A 163 -23.22 17.00 1.63
C GLY A 163 -24.34 16.68 0.66
N ILE A 164 -23.94 16.29 -0.54
CA ILE A 164 -24.84 15.71 -1.53
C ILE A 164 -24.31 14.30 -1.81
N ASP A 165 -25.17 13.29 -1.74
CA ASP A 165 -24.80 11.90 -1.98
C ASP A 165 -24.54 11.65 -3.47
N ALA A 166 -24.28 10.39 -3.77
CA ALA A 166 -24.14 9.89 -5.12
C ALA A 166 -25.29 10.24 -6.08
N LYS A 167 -26.51 10.36 -5.55
CA LYS A 167 -27.76 10.55 -6.29
C LYS A 167 -28.17 12.03 -6.40
N GLY A 168 -27.40 12.95 -5.84
CA GLY A 168 -27.79 14.35 -5.79
C GLY A 168 -28.64 14.70 -4.56
N GLU A 169 -28.83 13.78 -3.61
CA GLU A 169 -29.68 13.98 -2.45
C GLU A 169 -28.88 14.53 -1.25
N PRO A 170 -29.46 15.41 -0.42
CA PRO A 170 -28.80 15.90 0.78
C PRO A 170 -28.40 14.79 1.74
N VAL A 171 -27.12 14.75 2.12
CA VAL A 171 -26.60 13.87 3.18
C VAL A 171 -26.58 14.65 4.48
N ALA A 172 -27.25 14.11 5.50
CA ALA A 172 -27.21 14.66 6.84
C ALA A 172 -25.76 14.73 7.36
N PRO A 173 -25.42 15.72 8.20
CA PRO A 173 -24.10 15.79 8.82
C PRO A 173 -23.77 14.48 9.53
N TYR A 174 -22.52 14.08 9.45
CA TYR A 174 -22.02 12.90 10.16
C TYR A 174 -20.66 13.16 10.80
N ARG A 175 -20.32 12.28 11.72
CA ARG A 175 -19.09 12.23 12.50
C ARG A 175 -18.35 10.95 12.17
N ASP A 176 -17.03 11.04 12.08
CA ASP A 176 -16.15 9.87 12.02
C ASP A 176 -14.99 10.01 13.00
N ILE A 177 -14.57 8.88 13.59
CA ILE A 177 -13.39 8.83 14.45
C ILE A 177 -12.16 8.66 13.55
N ARG A 178 -11.27 9.66 13.55
CA ARG A 178 -9.97 9.60 12.88
C ARG A 178 -8.94 9.00 13.82
N GLY A 179 -8.00 8.26 13.23
CA GLY A 179 -6.90 7.64 13.97
C GLY A 179 -7.24 6.29 14.59
N SER A 180 -8.45 5.76 14.43
CA SER A 180 -8.84 4.45 14.96
C SER A 180 -9.04 3.41 13.85
N ALA A 181 -8.88 2.14 14.21
CA ALA A 181 -9.59 1.03 13.58
C ALA A 181 -10.90 0.76 14.35
N PHE A 182 -11.72 -0.15 13.85
CA PHE A 182 -12.91 -0.66 14.54
C PHE A 182 -12.77 -2.16 14.73
N GLU A 183 -13.51 -2.74 15.66
CA GLU A 183 -13.36 -4.15 16.01
C GLU A 183 -13.55 -5.07 14.79
N GLU A 184 -14.58 -4.82 14.00
CA GLU A 184 -14.89 -5.57 12.78
C GLU A 184 -13.81 -5.45 11.70
N THR A 185 -13.20 -4.27 11.53
CA THR A 185 -12.11 -4.09 10.55
C THR A 185 -10.80 -4.66 11.07
N ALA A 186 -10.58 -4.59 12.39
CA ALA A 186 -9.41 -5.17 13.05
C ALA A 186 -9.40 -6.70 12.96
N ILE A 187 -10.51 -7.34 13.29
CA ILE A 187 -10.63 -8.80 13.18
C ILE A 187 -10.52 -9.23 11.71
N ARG A 188 -11.09 -8.47 10.77
CA ARG A 188 -10.98 -8.76 9.34
C ARG A 188 -9.55 -8.68 8.83
N GLU A 189 -8.81 -7.61 9.15
CA GLU A 189 -7.38 -7.49 8.81
C GLU A 189 -6.61 -8.73 9.27
N LEU A 190 -6.75 -9.10 10.55
CA LEU A 190 -6.04 -10.23 11.15
C LEU A 190 -6.43 -11.57 10.50
N TYR A 191 -7.73 -11.76 10.23
CA TYR A 191 -8.25 -12.96 9.62
C TYR A 191 -7.82 -13.11 8.16
N MET A 192 -8.01 -12.06 7.36
CA MET A 192 -7.68 -12.09 5.94
C MET A 192 -6.17 -12.15 5.74
N SER A 193 -5.37 -11.44 6.53
CA SER A 193 -3.91 -11.57 6.50
C SER A 193 -3.45 -13.00 6.79
N SER A 194 -4.03 -13.66 7.80
CA SER A 194 -3.72 -15.05 8.11
C SER A 194 -4.17 -16.02 7.00
N CYS A 195 -5.37 -15.84 6.45
CA CYS A 195 -5.87 -16.66 5.34
C CYS A 195 -4.99 -16.56 4.09
N VAL A 196 -4.66 -15.33 3.67
CA VAL A 196 -3.87 -15.07 2.47
C VAL A 196 -2.43 -15.56 2.68
N ASP A 197 -1.82 -15.29 3.83
CA ASP A 197 -0.45 -15.73 4.11
C ASP A 197 -0.32 -17.26 4.13
N ASN A 198 -1.30 -17.97 4.71
CA ASN A 198 -1.31 -19.44 4.74
C ASN A 198 -1.29 -20.08 3.33
N VAL A 199 -1.84 -19.39 2.33
CA VAL A 199 -1.88 -19.91 0.94
C VAL A 199 -0.72 -19.37 0.09
N LEU A 200 -0.35 -18.10 0.27
CA LEU A 200 0.60 -17.41 -0.58
C LEU A 200 2.06 -17.53 -0.10
N ASN A 201 2.30 -17.61 1.21
CA ASN A 201 3.64 -17.73 1.75
C ASN A 201 4.38 -19.00 1.28
N PRO A 202 3.75 -20.20 1.21
CA PRO A 202 4.37 -21.39 0.62
C PRO A 202 4.76 -21.21 -0.86
N GLN A 203 4.15 -20.25 -1.56
CA GLN A 203 4.45 -19.90 -2.95
C GLN A 203 5.51 -18.80 -3.05
N GLY A 204 6.11 -18.39 -1.92
CA GLY A 204 7.08 -17.30 -1.84
C GLY A 204 6.45 -15.93 -2.05
N VAL A 205 5.24 -15.72 -1.56
CA VAL A 205 4.58 -14.40 -1.46
C VAL A 205 4.13 -14.22 0.00
N SER A 206 5.01 -13.65 0.81
CA SER A 206 4.76 -13.47 2.24
C SER A 206 3.93 -12.21 2.50
N SER A 207 3.10 -12.24 3.54
CA SER A 207 2.50 -11.02 4.12
C SER A 207 3.57 -10.16 4.79
N CYS A 208 3.44 -8.83 4.67
CA CYS A 208 4.34 -7.92 5.36
C CYS A 208 4.03 -7.93 6.86
N ASN A 209 2.77 -8.18 7.21
CA ASN A 209 2.28 -8.19 8.56
C ASN A 209 1.88 -9.61 8.99
N LYS A 210 2.37 -10.02 10.15
CA LYS A 210 1.95 -11.22 10.85
C LYS A 210 0.96 -10.84 11.95
N SER A 211 -0.24 -11.40 11.86
CA SER A 211 -1.35 -11.14 12.78
C SER A 211 -0.99 -11.53 14.21
N MET A 212 -1.21 -10.62 15.16
CA MET A 212 -1.05 -10.91 16.59
C MET A 212 -2.35 -10.75 17.35
N GLY A 213 -3.03 -9.61 17.19
CA GLY A 213 -4.25 -9.29 17.94
C GLY A 213 -4.65 -7.83 17.78
N TYR A 214 -5.45 -7.32 18.69
CA TYR A 214 -5.88 -5.93 18.67
C TYR A 214 -6.10 -5.36 20.08
N TYR A 215 -6.01 -4.04 20.19
CA TYR A 215 -6.40 -3.28 21.37
C TYR A 215 -7.85 -2.84 21.24
N ARG A 216 -8.58 -2.91 22.36
CA ARG A 216 -9.87 -2.25 22.57
C ARG A 216 -9.63 -1.16 23.61
N TYR A 217 -9.91 0.10 23.27
CA TYR A 217 -9.64 1.22 24.17
C TYR A 217 -10.81 1.45 25.15
N ASP A 218 -10.50 1.86 26.38
CA ASP A 218 -11.47 2.26 27.40
C ASP A 218 -11.44 3.77 27.68
N GLU A 219 -12.32 4.26 28.58
CA GLU A 219 -12.30 5.65 29.06
C GLU A 219 -10.90 6.05 29.57
N PRO A 220 -10.43 7.29 29.29
CA PRO A 220 -11.14 8.38 28.64
C PRO A 220 -11.07 8.38 27.09
N ASN A 221 -10.56 7.32 26.46
CA ASN A 221 -10.25 7.27 25.02
C ASN A 221 -11.45 6.84 24.15
N LEU A 222 -12.67 7.16 24.60
CA LEU A 222 -13.93 6.82 23.94
C LEU A 222 -14.61 8.12 23.47
N PRO A 223 -14.16 8.75 22.37
CA PRO A 223 -14.63 10.09 22.00
C PRO A 223 -16.14 10.15 21.68
N LEU A 224 -16.75 9.02 21.32
CA LEU A 224 -18.18 8.90 21.05
C LEU A 224 -18.92 7.99 22.05
N GLY A 225 -18.29 7.72 23.20
CA GLY A 225 -18.82 6.84 24.24
C GLY A 225 -18.64 5.34 23.98
N PRO A 226 -19.12 4.47 24.88
CA PRO A 226 -18.82 3.04 24.90
C PRO A 226 -19.44 2.22 23.76
N HIS A 227 -20.36 2.82 22.99
CA HIS A 227 -21.04 2.13 21.90
C HIS A 227 -20.25 2.14 20.58
N VAL A 228 -19.27 3.04 20.45
CA VAL A 228 -18.38 3.11 19.28
C VAL A 228 -16.96 3.06 19.82
N THR A 229 -16.45 1.84 19.94
CA THR A 229 -15.15 1.59 20.58
C THR A 229 -14.02 1.66 19.55
N PRO A 230 -13.11 2.64 19.66
CA PRO A 230 -11.88 2.63 18.90
C PRO A 230 -11.11 1.34 19.17
N CYS A 231 -10.48 0.82 18.13
CA CYS A 231 -9.56 -0.31 18.23
C CYS A 231 -8.23 0.03 17.55
N CYS A 232 -7.20 -0.74 17.87
CA CYS A 232 -5.93 -0.70 17.16
C CYS A 232 -5.47 -2.12 16.84
N ILE A 233 -5.11 -2.36 15.59
CA ILE A 233 -4.59 -3.65 15.12
C ILE A 233 -3.12 -3.75 15.49
N VAL A 234 -2.71 -4.88 16.03
CA VAL A 234 -1.34 -5.18 16.44
C VAL A 234 -0.81 -6.32 15.58
N GLU A 235 0.29 -6.05 14.88
CA GLU A 235 0.92 -6.96 13.92
C GLU A 235 2.44 -6.93 14.11
N GLU A 236 3.13 -8.05 13.97
CA GLU A 236 4.58 -8.04 13.73
C GLU A 236 4.80 -7.72 12.25
N THR A 237 5.71 -6.79 11.92
CA THR A 237 5.81 -6.25 10.56
C THR A 237 7.24 -6.35 10.00
N LEU A 238 7.35 -6.61 8.70
CA LEU A 238 8.61 -6.67 7.98
C LEU A 238 9.05 -5.32 7.39
N GLY A 239 8.14 -4.37 7.24
CA GLY A 239 8.46 -3.06 6.66
C GLY A 239 7.27 -2.10 6.65
N ASP A 240 7.53 -0.85 6.30
CA ASP A 240 6.50 0.20 6.18
C ASP A 240 6.64 1.08 4.92
N ARG A 241 7.79 1.04 4.24
CA ARG A 241 7.99 1.87 3.03
C ARG A 241 7.21 1.35 1.84
N ARG A 242 6.19 2.13 1.50
CA ARG A 242 5.24 1.92 0.41
C ARG A 242 5.89 2.03 -0.98
N LEU A 243 5.53 1.13 -1.89
CA LEU A 243 5.99 1.10 -3.27
C LEU A 243 5.73 2.43 -4.00
N GLY A 244 4.48 2.89 -4.06
CA GLY A 244 4.13 4.12 -4.78
C GLY A 244 4.87 5.34 -4.23
N THR A 245 4.75 5.57 -2.92
CA THR A 245 5.20 6.79 -2.25
C THR A 245 6.68 6.89 -2.00
N HIS A 246 7.37 5.78 -1.69
CA HIS A 246 8.78 5.84 -1.33
C HIS A 246 9.68 5.34 -2.45
N ILE A 247 9.28 4.24 -3.10
CA ILE A 247 10.12 3.59 -4.12
C ILE A 247 9.93 4.25 -5.48
N MET A 248 8.73 4.16 -6.08
CA MET A 248 8.46 4.68 -7.42
C MET A 248 8.69 6.20 -7.48
N SER A 249 8.13 6.93 -6.50
CA SER A 249 8.36 8.37 -6.35
C SER A 249 9.84 8.73 -6.25
N GLY A 250 10.59 8.02 -5.41
CA GLY A 250 12.01 8.30 -5.21
C GLY A 250 12.84 7.97 -6.45
N ILE A 251 12.54 6.88 -7.14
CA ILE A 251 13.24 6.53 -8.38
C ILE A 251 12.99 7.59 -9.46
N GLU A 252 11.76 8.10 -9.61
CA GLU A 252 11.48 9.19 -10.56
C GLU A 252 12.30 10.45 -10.26
N ILE A 253 12.41 10.82 -8.98
CA ILE A 253 13.23 11.98 -8.56
C ILE A 253 14.71 11.74 -8.84
N LEU A 254 15.19 10.51 -8.64
CA LEU A 254 16.59 10.15 -8.85
C LEU A 254 16.93 9.88 -10.31
N LEU A 255 15.96 9.69 -11.20
CA LEU A 255 16.21 9.28 -12.58
C LEU A 255 17.25 10.15 -13.32
N PRO A 256 17.22 11.50 -13.20
CA PRO A 256 18.26 12.36 -13.80
C PRO A 256 19.67 12.19 -13.21
N LEU A 257 19.79 11.59 -12.03
CA LEU A 257 21.05 11.29 -11.36
C LEU A 257 21.51 9.84 -11.57
N LEU A 258 20.61 8.97 -12.06
CA LEU A 258 20.88 7.55 -12.30
C LEU A 258 21.24 7.28 -13.77
N VAL A 259 20.92 8.20 -14.68
CA VAL A 259 21.11 8.01 -16.12
C VAL A 259 21.70 9.26 -16.74
N LYS A 260 22.72 9.10 -17.59
CA LYS A 260 23.26 10.18 -18.40
C LYS A 260 22.36 10.45 -19.59
N GLU A 261 21.50 11.46 -19.48
CA GLU A 261 20.48 11.78 -20.49
C GLU A 261 21.08 12.03 -21.89
N GLU A 262 22.26 12.66 -21.95
CA GLU A 262 22.97 12.97 -23.19
C GLU A 262 23.52 11.74 -23.93
N GLU A 263 23.63 10.59 -23.25
CA GLU A 263 24.06 9.32 -23.84
C GLU A 263 22.85 8.45 -24.30
N ILE A 264 21.62 8.86 -23.99
CA ILE A 264 20.40 8.18 -24.45
C ILE A 264 20.17 8.49 -25.92
N LYS A 265 19.95 7.44 -26.72
CA LYS A 265 19.51 7.58 -28.11
C LYS A 265 17.99 7.43 -28.20
N GLU A 266 17.32 8.48 -28.66
CA GLU A 266 15.86 8.51 -28.81
C GLU A 266 15.37 7.35 -29.69
N GLU A 267 16.08 7.05 -30.77
CA GLU A 267 15.70 6.00 -31.73
C GLU A 267 15.73 4.61 -31.11
N ASP A 268 16.71 4.34 -30.24
CA ASP A 268 16.82 3.05 -29.54
C ASP A 268 15.60 2.85 -28.65
N LEU A 269 15.19 3.88 -27.90
CA LEU A 269 14.00 3.82 -27.04
C LEU A 269 12.69 3.75 -27.84
N LEU A 270 12.53 4.55 -28.90
CA LEU A 270 11.32 4.53 -29.73
C LEU A 270 11.15 3.17 -30.43
N SER A 271 12.24 2.49 -30.79
CA SER A 271 12.21 1.18 -31.44
C SER A 271 11.60 0.07 -30.59
N ILE A 272 11.52 0.27 -29.26
CA ILE A 272 10.94 -0.69 -28.30
C ILE A 272 9.42 -0.73 -28.41
N PHE A 273 8.78 0.37 -28.83
CA PHE A 273 7.32 0.46 -28.84
C PHE A 273 6.69 -0.30 -30.02
N PRO A 274 5.73 -1.21 -29.75
CA PRO A 274 4.98 -1.92 -30.78
C PRO A 274 4.21 -0.99 -31.72
N GLU A 275 3.83 -1.50 -32.90
CA GLU A 275 3.11 -0.71 -33.92
C GLU A 275 1.81 -0.09 -33.44
N LYS A 276 1.11 -0.76 -32.52
CA LYS A 276 -0.17 -0.26 -31.99
C LYS A 276 -0.01 0.85 -30.94
N ARG A 277 1.21 1.15 -30.47
CA ARG A 277 1.44 2.21 -29.47
C ARG A 277 1.15 3.59 -30.08
N PRO A 278 0.16 4.33 -29.56
CA PRO A 278 -0.14 5.67 -30.05
C PRO A 278 1.07 6.60 -29.87
N GLY A 279 1.41 7.33 -30.94
CA GLY A 279 2.51 8.30 -30.91
C GLY A 279 3.93 7.72 -31.01
N ARG A 280 4.11 6.40 -31.18
CA ARG A 280 5.44 5.75 -31.15
C ARG A 280 6.50 6.30 -32.11
N ASN A 281 6.12 7.06 -33.13
CA ASN A 281 7.04 7.60 -34.13
C ASN A 281 7.68 8.93 -33.69
N SER A 282 7.25 9.49 -32.56
CA SER A 282 7.81 10.73 -32.00
C SER A 282 7.62 10.75 -30.49
N ALA A 283 8.70 10.96 -29.75
CA ALA A 283 8.60 11.11 -28.30
C ALA A 283 7.70 12.30 -27.86
N ASP A 284 7.52 13.32 -28.71
CA ASP A 284 6.62 14.44 -28.40
C ASP A 284 5.13 14.10 -28.56
N MET A 285 4.82 13.00 -29.25
CA MET A 285 3.45 12.54 -29.48
C MET A 285 3.12 11.23 -28.74
N LEU A 286 4.12 10.63 -28.09
CA LEU A 286 3.97 9.36 -27.40
C LEU A 286 2.99 9.53 -26.23
N VAL A 287 1.93 8.72 -26.23
CA VAL A 287 0.96 8.71 -25.13
C VAL A 287 1.57 7.97 -23.94
N ASP A 288 1.43 8.52 -22.74
CA ASP A 288 1.96 7.93 -21.51
C ASP A 288 1.26 6.61 -21.14
N THR A 289 1.99 5.70 -20.52
CA THR A 289 1.43 4.40 -20.06
C THR A 289 0.29 4.60 -19.06
N CYS A 290 0.44 5.59 -18.19
CA CYS A 290 -0.58 6.05 -17.25
C CYS A 290 -1.88 6.42 -17.97
N GLU A 291 -1.81 7.27 -18.99
CA GLU A 291 -2.97 7.73 -19.75
C GLU A 291 -3.70 6.57 -20.42
N LEU A 292 -2.95 5.66 -21.06
CA LEU A 292 -3.52 4.44 -21.65
C LEU A 292 -4.23 3.57 -20.60
N MET A 293 -3.70 3.46 -19.38
CA MET A 293 -4.33 2.65 -18.34
C MET A 293 -5.54 3.33 -17.71
N THR A 294 -5.52 4.65 -17.52
CA THR A 294 -6.68 5.42 -17.05
C THR A 294 -7.83 5.34 -18.04
N ASP A 295 -7.58 5.51 -19.34
CA ASP A 295 -8.59 5.33 -20.40
C ASP A 295 -9.23 3.93 -20.35
N TYR A 296 -8.41 2.90 -20.14
CA TYR A 296 -8.89 1.52 -20.03
C TYR A 296 -9.74 1.31 -18.79
N MET A 297 -9.27 1.80 -17.65
CA MET A 297 -9.94 1.68 -16.37
C MET A 297 -11.32 2.34 -16.42
N ILE A 298 -11.40 3.57 -16.93
CA ILE A 298 -12.68 4.28 -17.09
C ILE A 298 -13.62 3.47 -17.99
N ALA A 299 -13.13 2.98 -19.13
CA ALA A 299 -13.95 2.22 -20.08
C ALA A 299 -14.41 0.85 -19.56
N LYS A 300 -13.64 0.21 -18.69
CA LYS A 300 -13.96 -1.12 -18.13
C LYS A 300 -14.71 -1.07 -16.81
N CYS A 301 -14.62 0.02 -16.06
CA CYS A 301 -15.24 0.14 -14.74
C CYS A 301 -16.56 0.93 -14.75
N SER A 302 -16.81 1.74 -15.78
CA SER A 302 -18.07 2.48 -15.94
C SER A 302 -19.16 1.58 -16.55
N GLU A 303 -20.09 1.08 -15.72
CA GLU A 303 -21.28 0.34 -16.16
C GLU A 303 -22.58 0.99 -15.66
N PRO A 304 -23.64 1.08 -16.50
CA PRO A 304 -23.58 0.88 -17.95
C PRO A 304 -22.62 1.89 -18.59
N PRO A 305 -22.02 1.59 -19.76
CA PRO A 305 -21.26 2.61 -20.50
C PRO A 305 -22.17 3.82 -20.60
N LEU A 306 -21.72 4.98 -20.13
CA LEU A 306 -22.53 6.18 -19.97
C LEU A 306 -23.24 6.55 -21.29
N GLU A 307 -24.44 6.00 -21.52
CA GLU A 307 -25.24 6.28 -22.71
C GLU A 307 -25.73 7.73 -22.58
N GLY A 308 -25.11 8.64 -23.34
CA GLY A 308 -25.52 10.05 -23.41
C GLY A 308 -24.59 11.05 -22.70
N PHE A 309 -23.73 10.61 -21.79
CA PHE A 309 -22.51 11.35 -21.47
C PHE A 309 -21.42 10.74 -22.33
N GLY A 310 -21.32 11.20 -23.58
CA GLY A 310 -20.14 10.88 -24.39
C GLY A 310 -18.92 11.05 -23.51
N MET A 311 -18.08 10.01 -23.42
CA MET A 311 -16.76 10.10 -22.76
C MET A 311 -16.23 11.48 -23.09
N PRO A 312 -15.96 12.35 -22.10
CA PRO A 312 -15.55 13.71 -22.38
C PRO A 312 -14.48 13.61 -23.46
N ALA A 313 -14.62 14.39 -24.54
CA ALA A 313 -13.69 14.31 -25.69
C ALA A 313 -12.22 14.56 -25.31
N GLU A 314 -11.99 14.89 -24.03
CA GLU A 314 -10.76 15.11 -23.30
C GLU A 314 -10.07 13.80 -22.83
N PHE A 315 -10.74 12.65 -22.83
CA PHE A 315 -10.12 11.34 -22.53
C PHE A 315 -9.66 10.67 -23.84
N GLY A 316 -8.42 10.19 -23.87
CA GLY A 316 -7.56 9.95 -25.05
C GLY A 316 -8.09 9.01 -26.14
N GLY A 317 -9.28 8.44 -26.00
CA GLY A 317 -9.96 7.74 -27.08
C GLY A 317 -9.39 6.35 -27.38
N TYR A 318 -8.66 5.74 -26.44
CA TYR A 318 -8.04 4.41 -26.63
C TYR A 318 -8.63 3.24 -25.81
N PRO A 319 -9.95 3.16 -25.55
CA PRO A 319 -10.52 2.12 -24.68
C PRO A 319 -10.40 0.71 -25.28
N ASP A 320 -10.31 0.61 -26.61
CA ASP A 320 -10.34 -0.66 -27.35
C ASP A 320 -8.94 -1.21 -27.69
N LEU A 321 -7.86 -0.48 -27.39
CA LEU A 321 -6.52 -1.01 -27.60
C LEU A 321 -6.26 -2.23 -26.68
N PRO A 322 -5.54 -3.26 -27.14
CA PRO A 322 -5.20 -4.40 -26.28
C PRO A 322 -4.23 -3.95 -25.18
N ARG A 323 -4.43 -4.39 -23.94
CA ARG A 323 -3.52 -4.13 -22.81
C ARG A 323 -2.52 -5.27 -22.67
N ASP A 324 -1.69 -5.46 -23.70
CA ASP A 324 -0.70 -6.54 -23.78
C ASP A 324 0.63 -6.12 -24.45
N HIS A 325 1.54 -7.07 -24.69
CA HIS A 325 2.82 -6.82 -25.36
C HIS A 325 2.69 -6.28 -26.80
N THR A 326 1.50 -6.34 -27.42
CA THR A 326 1.28 -5.72 -28.73
C THR A 326 1.05 -4.23 -28.64
N LEU A 327 0.89 -3.68 -27.42
CA LEU A 327 0.76 -2.25 -27.13
C LEU A 327 1.93 -1.71 -26.31
N PHE A 328 2.40 -2.46 -25.31
CA PHE A 328 3.44 -2.02 -24.37
C PHE A 328 4.83 -2.48 -24.80
N GLY A 329 5.82 -1.59 -24.71
CA GLY A 329 7.21 -1.90 -25.03
C GLY A 329 8.01 -2.42 -23.81
N ALA A 330 8.82 -3.47 -23.98
CA ALA A 330 9.72 -3.94 -22.92
C ALA A 330 11.17 -3.59 -23.24
N LEU A 331 11.86 -2.96 -22.29
CA LEU A 331 13.28 -2.61 -22.44
C LEU A 331 14.16 -3.85 -22.68
N GLY A 332 13.78 -5.04 -22.19
CA GLY A 332 14.47 -6.29 -22.48
C GLY A 332 15.98 -6.20 -22.22
N SER A 333 16.80 -6.47 -23.24
CA SER A 333 18.26 -6.38 -23.18
C SER A 333 18.83 -4.99 -23.55
N THR A 334 18.01 -3.94 -23.52
CA THR A 334 18.45 -2.57 -23.82
C THR A 334 19.46 -2.11 -22.78
N ILE A 335 20.57 -1.55 -23.25
CA ILE A 335 21.63 -1.00 -22.41
C ILE A 335 21.28 0.46 -22.13
N LEU A 336 21.26 0.84 -20.86
CA LEU A 336 21.06 2.21 -20.43
C LEU A 336 22.40 2.78 -19.91
N PRO A 337 22.69 4.08 -20.13
CA PRO A 337 23.90 4.73 -19.65
C PRO A 337 23.77 5.05 -18.14
N GLU A 338 23.64 4.00 -17.33
CA GLU A 338 23.44 4.08 -15.89
C GLU A 338 24.71 4.53 -15.16
N ILE A 339 24.51 5.38 -14.15
CA ILE A 339 25.54 5.92 -13.27
C ILE A 339 25.07 5.88 -11.81
N ALA A 340 26.04 5.83 -10.89
CA ALA A 340 25.76 6.06 -9.48
C ALA A 340 25.72 7.57 -9.21
N PRO A 341 24.81 8.07 -8.36
CA PRO A 341 24.81 9.47 -7.93
C PRO A 341 26.10 9.83 -7.18
N ASP A 342 26.44 11.12 -7.12
CA ASP A 342 27.56 11.61 -6.33
C ASP A 342 27.36 11.31 -4.84
N GLU A 343 28.27 10.53 -4.26
CA GLU A 343 28.25 10.13 -2.85
C GLU A 343 28.41 11.32 -1.88
N CYS A 344 28.98 12.45 -2.35
CA CYS A 344 29.20 13.65 -1.56
C CYS A 344 28.01 14.61 -1.58
N VAL A 345 27.02 14.37 -2.45
CA VAL A 345 25.87 15.26 -2.65
C VAL A 345 24.58 14.49 -2.41
N ILE A 346 24.06 14.58 -1.19
CA ILE A 346 22.71 14.08 -0.90
C ILE A 346 21.67 15.01 -1.54
N PRO A 347 20.76 14.51 -2.40
CA PRO A 347 19.69 15.29 -2.98
C PRO A 347 18.73 15.81 -1.91
N GLN A 348 17.92 16.79 -2.28
CA GLN A 348 16.86 17.28 -1.42
C GLN A 348 15.88 16.15 -1.04
N GLN A 349 15.47 16.14 0.22
CA GLN A 349 14.39 15.29 0.69
C GLN A 349 13.04 15.92 0.40
N TRP A 350 12.02 15.08 0.19
CA TRP A 350 10.70 15.54 -0.21
C TRP A 350 9.67 15.36 0.89
N THR A 351 8.90 16.42 1.09
CA THR A 351 7.80 16.49 2.06
C THR A 351 6.51 16.92 1.36
N ARG A 352 5.39 16.99 2.11
CA ARG A 352 4.13 17.51 1.58
C ARG A 352 4.24 18.99 1.20
N GLU A 353 5.14 19.71 1.87
CA GLU A 353 5.40 21.12 1.69
C GLU A 353 6.40 21.41 0.54
N GLY A 354 7.04 20.38 -0.01
CA GLY A 354 8.02 20.50 -1.08
C GLY A 354 9.41 19.96 -0.72
N PRO A 355 10.44 20.31 -1.50
CA PRO A 355 11.80 19.85 -1.25
C PRO A 355 12.43 20.59 -0.07
N ARG A 356 13.23 19.88 0.72
CA ARG A 356 14.01 20.40 1.84
C ARG A 356 15.43 19.85 1.83
N GLU A 357 16.33 20.49 2.57
CA GLU A 357 17.66 19.90 2.82
C GLU A 357 17.51 18.53 3.47
N ALA A 358 18.28 17.56 2.99
CA ALA A 358 18.23 16.23 3.55
C ALA A 358 18.79 16.21 4.97
N ASP A 359 18.18 15.39 5.82
CA ASP A 359 18.68 15.14 7.16
C ASP A 359 20.07 14.50 7.10
N SER A 360 21.07 15.22 7.63
CA SER A 360 22.48 14.79 7.65
C SER A 360 22.71 13.40 8.25
N ARG A 361 21.78 12.89 9.06
CA ARG A 361 21.81 11.53 9.61
C ARG A 361 21.77 10.44 8.53
N TRP A 362 21.34 10.78 7.31
CA TRP A 362 21.37 9.89 6.15
C TRP A 362 22.70 9.87 5.40
N ASN A 363 23.61 10.82 5.62
CA ASN A 363 24.83 10.99 4.81
C ASN A 363 25.65 9.71 4.70
N LYS A 364 25.81 8.98 5.81
CA LYS A 364 26.55 7.71 5.84
C LYS A 364 25.91 6.67 4.94
N VAL A 365 24.62 6.42 5.14
CA VAL A 365 23.86 5.40 4.39
C VAL A 365 23.74 5.78 2.91
N TRP A 366 23.55 7.06 2.59
CA TRP A 366 23.57 7.58 1.22
C TRP A 366 24.89 7.24 0.53
N LYS A 367 26.00 7.65 1.13
CA LYS A 367 27.35 7.43 0.60
C LYS A 367 27.63 5.94 0.38
N GLU A 368 27.33 5.09 1.36
CA GLU A 368 27.52 3.64 1.25
C GLU A 368 26.75 3.03 0.07
N ASN A 369 25.50 3.45 -0.16
CA ASN A 369 24.70 2.96 -1.29
C ASN A 369 25.17 3.50 -2.64
N CYS A 370 25.65 4.74 -2.72
CA CYS A 370 26.28 5.27 -3.93
C CYS A 370 27.56 4.51 -4.30
N GLU A 371 28.45 4.28 -3.32
CA GLU A 371 29.68 3.52 -3.51
C GLU A 371 29.39 2.08 -3.96
N ASN A 372 28.43 1.41 -3.34
CA ASN A 372 28.04 0.05 -3.68
C ASN A 372 27.40 -0.03 -5.07
N LEU A 373 26.49 0.89 -5.40
CA LEU A 373 25.91 0.97 -6.74
C LEU A 373 26.99 1.18 -7.81
N SER A 374 27.97 2.03 -7.55
CA SER A 374 29.12 2.27 -8.45
C SER A 374 29.95 0.99 -8.67
N LYS A 375 30.21 0.22 -7.60
CA LYS A 375 30.89 -1.09 -7.68
C LYS A 375 30.07 -2.08 -8.51
N CYS A 376 28.77 -2.20 -8.26
CA CYS A 376 27.88 -3.08 -9.03
C CYS A 376 27.87 -2.71 -10.52
N LEU A 377 27.71 -1.42 -10.85
CA LEU A 377 27.77 -0.92 -12.22
C LEU A 377 29.10 -1.23 -12.91
N SER A 378 30.21 -1.14 -12.19
CA SER A 378 31.54 -1.44 -12.74
C SER A 378 31.69 -2.93 -13.05
N LYS A 379 31.27 -3.79 -12.11
CA LYS A 379 31.23 -5.25 -12.29
C LYS A 379 30.38 -5.67 -13.50
N LEU A 380 29.17 -5.12 -13.62
CA LEU A 380 28.26 -5.40 -14.73
C LEU A 380 28.84 -4.97 -16.10
N LYS A 381 29.65 -3.90 -16.13
CA LYS A 381 30.37 -3.47 -17.35
C LYS A 381 31.53 -4.39 -17.72
N GLU A 382 32.22 -4.96 -16.74
CA GLU A 382 33.29 -5.94 -16.97
C GLU A 382 32.74 -7.27 -17.50
N ASP A 383 31.54 -7.66 -17.04
CA ASP A 383 30.80 -8.86 -17.47
C ASP A 383 30.12 -8.71 -18.85
N ALA A 384 30.47 -7.67 -19.62
CA ALA A 384 29.91 -7.34 -20.94
C ALA A 384 29.81 -8.47 -21.99
N PRO A 385 30.64 -9.55 -21.99
CA PRO A 385 30.43 -10.65 -22.93
C PRO A 385 29.04 -11.31 -22.80
N ASN A 386 28.45 -11.28 -21.61
CA ASN A 386 27.12 -11.84 -21.30
C ASN A 386 26.14 -10.69 -21.07
N ARG A 387 25.82 -9.91 -22.12
CA ARG A 387 24.94 -8.71 -22.05
C ARG A 387 23.77 -8.89 -21.07
N LYS A 388 23.94 -8.38 -19.84
CA LYS A 388 22.89 -8.31 -18.82
C LYS A 388 21.95 -7.12 -19.13
N PRO A 389 20.66 -7.19 -18.75
CA PRO A 389 19.78 -6.04 -18.84
C PRO A 389 20.28 -4.90 -17.92
N ALA A 390 19.88 -3.66 -18.22
CA ALA A 390 20.11 -2.53 -17.33
C ALA A 390 19.44 -2.73 -15.95
N ILE A 391 20.00 -2.13 -14.90
CA ILE A 391 19.52 -2.29 -13.51
C ILE A 391 18.09 -1.76 -13.38
N LEU A 392 17.79 -0.60 -13.96
CA LEU A 392 16.45 -0.01 -13.96
C LEU A 392 15.43 -0.89 -14.70
N THR A 393 15.82 -1.48 -15.82
CA THR A 393 15.00 -2.46 -16.55
C THR A 393 14.67 -3.66 -15.67
N TYR A 394 15.68 -4.24 -15.03
CA TYR A 394 15.52 -5.35 -14.09
C TYR A 394 14.60 -4.95 -12.92
N LEU A 395 14.86 -3.82 -12.28
CA LEU A 395 14.13 -3.32 -11.12
C LEU A 395 12.63 -3.14 -11.42
N PHE A 396 12.28 -2.41 -12.47
CA PHE A 396 10.88 -2.20 -12.85
C PHE A 396 10.19 -3.51 -13.24
N SER A 397 10.87 -4.38 -14.00
CA SER A 397 10.36 -5.69 -14.37
C SER A 397 10.05 -6.56 -13.15
N ARG A 398 10.96 -6.62 -12.17
CA ARG A 398 10.80 -7.42 -10.95
C ARG A 398 9.78 -6.83 -9.97
N ILE A 399 9.68 -5.51 -9.85
CA ILE A 399 8.60 -4.84 -9.09
C ILE A 399 7.25 -5.23 -9.67
N GLY A 400 7.09 -5.14 -11.00
CA GLY A 400 5.89 -5.58 -11.69
C GLY A 400 5.58 -7.04 -11.38
N TYR A 401 6.58 -7.92 -11.53
CA TYR A 401 6.46 -9.35 -11.26
C TYR A 401 5.99 -9.65 -9.82
N ASP A 402 6.58 -9.02 -8.80
CA ASP A 402 6.17 -9.22 -7.40
C ASP A 402 4.70 -8.81 -7.19
N CYS A 403 4.28 -7.68 -7.77
CA CYS A 403 2.90 -7.21 -7.72
C CYS A 403 1.92 -8.17 -8.42
N GLY A 404 2.28 -8.66 -9.61
CA GLY A 404 1.45 -9.57 -10.40
C GLY A 404 1.30 -10.94 -9.76
N LYS A 405 2.38 -11.45 -9.16
CA LYS A 405 2.39 -12.73 -8.44
C LYS A 405 1.45 -12.70 -7.23
N PHE A 406 1.46 -11.59 -6.47
CA PHE A 406 0.51 -11.40 -5.37
C PHE A 406 -0.93 -11.35 -5.88
N MET A 407 -1.24 -10.49 -6.84
CA MET A 407 -2.60 -10.33 -7.36
C MET A 407 -3.16 -11.64 -7.96
N ARG A 408 -2.33 -12.39 -8.68
CA ARG A 408 -2.70 -13.73 -9.18
C ARG A 408 -3.06 -14.66 -8.03
N GLY A 409 -2.21 -14.72 -7.00
CA GLY A 409 -2.44 -15.56 -5.84
C GLY A 409 -3.75 -15.21 -5.12
N LEU A 410 -3.98 -13.92 -4.88
CA LEU A 410 -5.19 -13.42 -4.22
C LEU A 410 -6.46 -13.77 -5.02
N HIS A 411 -6.45 -13.51 -6.34
CA HIS A 411 -7.59 -13.78 -7.21
C HIS A 411 -7.83 -15.29 -7.45
N ALA A 412 -6.78 -16.10 -7.49
CA ALA A 412 -6.89 -17.56 -7.58
C ALA A 412 -7.61 -18.15 -6.36
N MET A 413 -7.51 -17.50 -5.20
CA MET A 413 -8.27 -17.83 -3.99
C MET A 413 -9.69 -17.26 -3.97
N LYS A 414 -10.16 -16.64 -5.07
CA LYS A 414 -11.44 -15.91 -5.13
C LYS A 414 -11.59 -14.92 -3.97
N THR A 415 -10.54 -14.12 -3.75
CA THR A 415 -10.50 -13.06 -2.75
C THR A 415 -10.32 -11.71 -3.45
N SER A 416 -11.15 -10.73 -3.09
CA SER A 416 -10.95 -9.31 -3.46
C SER A 416 -10.16 -8.63 -2.35
N TRP A 417 -9.21 -7.77 -2.72
CA TRP A 417 -8.45 -6.91 -1.81
C TRP A 417 -9.33 -5.79 -1.21
N GLY A 418 -10.42 -5.43 -1.88
CA GLY A 418 -11.42 -4.51 -1.36
C GLY A 418 -12.05 -3.64 -2.44
N THR A 419 -12.45 -4.25 -3.56
CA THR A 419 -13.18 -3.56 -4.63
C THR A 419 -14.68 -3.73 -4.45
N TYR A 420 -15.39 -2.64 -4.16
CA TYR A 420 -16.85 -2.69 -3.93
C TYR A 420 -17.52 -1.34 -4.10
N GLN A 421 -18.85 -1.34 -4.13
CA GLN A 421 -19.69 -0.14 -4.08
C GLN A 421 -20.45 -0.08 -2.76
N ASP A 422 -20.54 1.11 -2.18
CA ASP A 422 -21.38 1.39 -1.02
C ASP A 422 -22.24 2.65 -1.21
N ALA A 423 -22.94 3.07 -0.16
CA ALA A 423 -23.80 4.25 -0.18
C ALA A 423 -23.06 5.55 -0.53
N MET A 424 -21.74 5.58 -0.38
CA MET A 424 -20.91 6.74 -0.67
C MET A 424 -20.40 6.76 -2.12
N CYS A 425 -20.51 5.64 -2.84
CA CYS A 425 -20.15 5.56 -4.26
C CYS A 425 -21.26 6.11 -5.15
N ARG A 426 -20.88 6.93 -6.14
CA ARG A 426 -21.72 7.20 -7.30
C ARG A 426 -21.98 5.93 -8.10
N GLU A 427 -23.08 5.92 -8.86
CA GLU A 427 -23.29 4.87 -9.87
C GLU A 427 -22.07 4.86 -10.81
N GLY A 428 -21.50 3.67 -11.04
CA GLY A 428 -20.25 3.48 -11.77
C GLY A 428 -18.95 3.78 -10.99
N GLN A 429 -19.02 4.37 -9.79
CA GLN A 429 -17.85 4.58 -8.92
C GLN A 429 -17.63 3.37 -8.01
N TRP A 430 -16.38 3.03 -7.75
CA TRP A 430 -15.99 1.92 -6.90
C TRP A 430 -14.99 2.38 -5.85
N HIS A 431 -15.10 1.85 -4.63
CA HIS A 431 -13.95 1.75 -3.75
C HIS A 431 -13.03 0.68 -4.33
N CYS A 432 -11.72 0.89 -4.24
CA CYS A 432 -10.74 -0.11 -4.59
C CYS A 432 -9.53 0.02 -3.67
N ASN A 433 -9.28 -1.02 -2.89
CA ASN A 433 -8.12 -1.09 -2.02
C ASN A 433 -6.85 -1.58 -2.73
N ALA A 434 -6.97 -2.11 -3.95
CA ALA A 434 -5.80 -2.50 -4.73
C ALA A 434 -5.06 -1.26 -5.23
N HIS A 435 -4.16 -0.76 -4.39
CA HIS A 435 -3.36 0.44 -4.60
C HIS A 435 -1.87 0.14 -4.44
N ALA A 436 -1.01 0.82 -5.19
CA ALA A 436 0.44 0.58 -5.18
C ALA A 436 1.04 0.75 -3.77
N ASN A 437 0.51 1.63 -2.92
CA ASN A 437 0.98 1.78 -1.55
C ASN A 437 0.63 0.60 -0.62
N ASN A 438 -0.24 -0.31 -1.03
CA ASN A 438 -0.47 -1.55 -0.31
C ASN A 438 0.58 -2.63 -0.65
N MET A 439 1.60 -2.27 -1.43
CA MET A 439 2.86 -3.01 -1.54
C MET A 439 3.94 -2.28 -0.73
N VAL A 440 4.74 -3.04 0.01
CA VAL A 440 5.81 -2.51 0.89
C VAL A 440 7.13 -3.19 0.64
N LEU A 441 8.20 -2.38 0.71
CA LEU A 441 9.58 -2.82 0.72
C LEU A 441 9.86 -3.71 1.93
N ILE A 442 10.42 -4.89 1.67
CA ILE A 442 10.94 -5.78 2.72
C ILE A 442 12.47 -5.73 2.79
N PRO A 443 13.07 -6.04 3.95
CA PRO A 443 14.50 -6.20 4.08
C PRO A 443 15.04 -7.33 3.20
N GLU A 444 16.24 -7.16 2.68
CA GLU A 444 16.90 -8.07 1.75
C GLU A 444 17.10 -9.46 2.38
N GLU A 445 17.44 -9.52 3.67
CA GLU A 445 17.58 -10.77 4.41
C GLU A 445 16.26 -11.54 4.63
N LYS A 446 15.12 -10.91 4.32
CA LYS A 446 13.78 -11.50 4.42
C LYS A 446 13.20 -11.85 3.04
N GLY A 447 13.58 -11.12 2.00
CA GLY A 447 13.16 -11.38 0.63
C GLY A 447 14.19 -12.20 -0.12
N THR A 448 13.95 -13.50 -0.34
CA THR A 448 14.90 -14.32 -1.09
C THR A 448 15.07 -13.85 -2.53
N HIS A 449 13.98 -13.50 -3.23
CA HIS A 449 14.01 -13.01 -4.63
C HIS A 449 12.99 -11.88 -4.91
N SER A 450 12.39 -11.32 -3.86
CA SER A 450 11.33 -10.30 -3.97
C SER A 450 11.74 -9.04 -3.22
N PHE A 451 11.38 -7.91 -3.78
CA PHE A 451 11.52 -6.59 -3.16
C PHE A 451 10.32 -6.23 -2.30
N LEU A 452 9.16 -6.76 -2.66
CA LEU A 452 7.88 -6.31 -2.15
C LEU A 452 7.11 -7.41 -1.44
N SER A 453 6.28 -6.97 -0.50
CA SER A 453 5.27 -7.76 0.18
C SER A 453 3.97 -6.95 0.27
N TYR A 454 2.83 -7.62 0.50
CA TYR A 454 1.52 -6.97 0.57
C TYR A 454 1.15 -6.59 2.01
N LEU A 455 0.24 -5.64 2.15
CA LEU A 455 -0.36 -5.18 3.40
C LEU A 455 -1.82 -4.80 3.22
N ASP A 456 -2.51 -4.55 4.34
CA ASP A 456 -3.81 -3.89 4.39
C ASP A 456 -4.91 -4.67 3.65
N LEU A 457 -5.42 -5.69 4.32
CA LEU A 457 -6.51 -6.57 3.94
C LEU A 457 -7.76 -6.32 4.81
N ASP A 458 -7.88 -5.15 5.44
CA ASP A 458 -8.98 -4.82 6.34
C ASP A 458 -10.31 -4.61 5.61
N MET A 459 -10.27 -4.46 4.28
CA MET A 459 -11.42 -4.45 3.38
C MET A 459 -11.54 -5.71 2.52
N ALA A 460 -10.69 -6.73 2.72
CA ALA A 460 -10.69 -7.91 1.89
C ALA A 460 -11.86 -8.87 2.20
N PHE A 461 -12.38 -9.52 1.17
CA PHE A 461 -13.47 -10.48 1.29
C PHE A 461 -13.45 -11.51 0.16
N THR A 462 -14.15 -12.62 0.36
CA THR A 462 -14.29 -13.71 -0.62
C THR A 462 -15.69 -13.74 -1.21
N ALA A 463 -15.87 -14.48 -2.31
CA ALA A 463 -17.19 -14.70 -2.88
C ALA A 463 -18.19 -15.26 -1.86
N ASP A 464 -17.76 -16.19 -1.00
CA ASP A 464 -18.60 -16.85 0.01
C ASP A 464 -18.93 -15.95 1.21
N THR A 465 -18.06 -14.98 1.51
CA THR A 465 -18.23 -14.07 2.64
C THR A 465 -18.88 -12.76 2.25
N PHE A 466 -19.05 -12.50 0.94
CA PHE A 466 -19.72 -11.33 0.41
C PHE A 466 -21.14 -11.21 1.00
N LEU A 467 -21.49 -10.00 1.40
CA LEU A 467 -22.81 -9.66 1.90
C LEU A 467 -23.43 -8.67 0.92
N ASP A 468 -24.48 -9.09 0.23
CA ASP A 468 -25.22 -8.23 -0.67
C ASP A 468 -25.97 -7.17 0.13
N VAL A 469 -25.37 -5.99 0.27
CA VAL A 469 -25.98 -4.87 1.00
C VAL A 469 -27.13 -4.25 0.21
N TRP A 470 -27.01 -4.17 -1.11
CA TRP A 470 -27.85 -3.33 -1.97
C TRP A 470 -28.86 -4.12 -2.81
N GLY A 471 -28.86 -5.45 -2.70
CA GLY A 471 -29.66 -6.30 -3.56
C GLY A 471 -29.12 -6.38 -4.99
N ILE A 472 -27.79 -6.31 -5.17
CA ILE A 472 -27.11 -6.38 -6.47
C ILE A 472 -27.45 -7.70 -7.18
N ASP A 473 -27.50 -8.81 -6.45
CA ASP A 473 -27.73 -10.15 -7.01
C ASP A 473 -29.16 -10.65 -6.75
N SER A 474 -29.81 -10.19 -5.68
CA SER A 474 -31.20 -10.60 -5.38
C SER A 474 -31.90 -9.68 -4.38
N SER A 475 -31.54 -9.80 -3.09
CA SER A 475 -32.15 -9.11 -1.97
C SER A 475 -31.08 -8.75 -0.95
N SER A 476 -31.16 -7.53 -0.40
CA SER A 476 -30.30 -7.09 0.69
C SER A 476 -30.25 -8.14 1.82
N GLY A 477 -29.03 -8.48 2.26
CA GLY A 477 -28.78 -9.46 3.31
C GLY A 477 -28.44 -10.87 2.84
N LYS A 478 -28.38 -11.12 1.53
CA LYS A 478 -27.87 -12.41 1.02
C LYS A 478 -26.37 -12.53 1.28
N VAL A 479 -25.98 -13.67 1.85
CA VAL A 479 -24.57 -14.05 1.98
C VAL A 479 -24.17 -14.90 0.78
N GLY A 480 -22.99 -14.62 0.24
CA GLY A 480 -22.50 -15.21 -0.99
C GLY A 480 -22.94 -14.41 -2.22
N ILE A 481 -22.11 -14.45 -3.25
CA ILE A 481 -22.38 -13.85 -4.56
C ILE A 481 -22.03 -14.83 -5.67
N SER A 482 -22.70 -14.71 -6.83
CA SER A 482 -22.40 -15.58 -7.96
C SER A 482 -20.96 -15.39 -8.46
N GLU A 483 -20.32 -16.49 -8.88
CA GLU A 483 -18.95 -16.49 -9.38
C GLU A 483 -18.75 -15.49 -10.51
N LYS A 484 -19.71 -15.41 -11.44
CA LYS A 484 -19.65 -14.46 -12.56
C LYS A 484 -19.58 -13.00 -12.11
N ILE A 485 -20.38 -12.61 -11.11
CA ILE A 485 -20.36 -11.22 -10.62
C ILE A 485 -19.07 -10.98 -9.83
N PHE A 486 -18.64 -11.95 -9.03
CA PHE A 486 -17.40 -11.84 -8.28
C PHE A 486 -16.17 -11.72 -9.19
N ASP A 487 -16.10 -12.51 -10.26
CA ASP A 487 -15.03 -12.44 -11.25
C ASP A 487 -15.00 -11.06 -11.94
N ASN A 488 -16.15 -10.41 -12.12
CA ASN A 488 -16.21 -9.03 -12.60
C ASN A 488 -15.62 -8.03 -11.58
N ILE A 489 -15.86 -8.24 -10.28
CA ILE A 489 -15.22 -7.44 -9.21
C ILE A 489 -13.71 -7.61 -9.25
N LEU A 490 -13.22 -8.85 -9.31
CA LEU A 490 -11.78 -9.14 -9.41
C LEU A 490 -11.16 -8.56 -10.68
N PHE A 491 -11.89 -8.60 -11.80
CA PHE A 491 -11.44 -7.96 -13.04
C PHE A 491 -11.30 -6.45 -12.88
N LYS A 492 -12.29 -5.76 -12.29
CA LYS A 492 -12.21 -4.32 -12.00
C LYS A 492 -11.06 -3.99 -11.06
N GLU A 493 -10.83 -4.81 -10.03
CA GLU A 493 -9.70 -4.69 -9.10
C GLU A 493 -8.35 -4.82 -9.83
N HIS A 494 -8.20 -5.83 -10.70
CA HIS A 494 -7.02 -6.03 -11.52
C HIS A 494 -6.73 -4.84 -12.44
N VAL A 495 -7.77 -4.30 -13.09
CA VAL A 495 -7.64 -3.14 -14.00
C VAL A 495 -7.25 -1.88 -13.24
N ASN A 496 -7.91 -1.62 -12.10
CA ASN A 496 -7.56 -0.49 -11.24
C ASN A 496 -6.12 -0.61 -10.75
N PHE A 497 -5.69 -1.79 -10.32
CA PHE A 497 -4.34 -1.97 -9.80
C PHE A 497 -3.26 -1.73 -10.87
N MET A 498 -3.49 -2.14 -12.11
CA MET A 498 -2.56 -1.81 -13.21
C MET A 498 -2.42 -0.29 -13.41
N GLU A 499 -3.54 0.43 -13.33
CA GLU A 499 -3.60 1.88 -13.54
C GLU A 499 -2.83 2.65 -12.46
N VAL A 500 -3.09 2.37 -11.19
CA VAL A 500 -2.38 3.01 -10.07
C VAL A 500 -0.90 2.62 -10.03
N LEU A 501 -0.55 1.41 -10.48
CA LEU A 501 0.82 0.92 -10.51
C LEU A 501 1.70 1.67 -11.54
N VAL A 502 1.11 2.15 -12.63
CA VAL A 502 1.81 2.97 -13.65
C VAL A 502 1.70 4.48 -13.40
N GLY A 503 1.33 4.88 -12.19
CA GLY A 503 1.47 6.26 -11.74
C GLY A 503 0.22 7.13 -11.85
N ALA A 504 -0.94 6.55 -12.14
CA ALA A 504 -2.17 7.29 -12.35
C ALA A 504 -2.88 7.77 -11.07
N ASP A 505 -2.61 7.16 -9.91
CA ASP A 505 -3.26 7.64 -8.70
C ASP A 505 -2.74 9.05 -8.32
N SER A 506 -3.68 9.94 -8.07
CA SER A 506 -3.46 11.19 -7.34
C SER A 506 -2.89 10.94 -5.93
N THR A 507 -3.12 9.74 -5.37
CA THR A 507 -2.68 9.27 -4.06
C THR A 507 -1.42 8.40 -4.06
N ASN A 508 -0.68 8.31 -5.18
CA ASN A 508 0.65 7.66 -5.24
C ASN A 508 1.62 8.16 -4.14
N GLY A 509 1.29 9.28 -3.49
CA GLY A 509 2.06 9.88 -2.42
C GLY A 509 3.38 10.46 -2.88
N VAL A 510 3.64 10.53 -4.19
CA VAL A 510 4.47 11.60 -4.72
C VAL A 510 3.70 12.89 -4.39
N PRO A 511 4.24 13.80 -3.55
CA PRO A 511 3.60 15.10 -3.43
C PRO A 511 3.46 15.68 -4.84
N GLN A 512 2.28 16.16 -5.21
CA GLN A 512 2.04 16.75 -6.55
C GLN A 512 3.08 17.84 -6.87
N ILE A 513 3.65 18.46 -5.83
CA ILE A 513 4.77 19.39 -5.91
C ILE A 513 6.05 18.70 -6.45
N ALA A 514 6.40 17.51 -5.96
CA ALA A 514 7.51 16.72 -6.46
C ALA A 514 7.30 16.30 -7.91
N LYS A 515 6.11 15.76 -8.26
CA LYS A 515 5.77 15.46 -9.66
C LYS A 515 6.00 16.70 -10.53
N LYS A 516 5.38 17.83 -10.21
CA LYS A 516 5.51 19.08 -10.99
C LYS A 516 6.97 19.53 -11.14
N TYR A 517 7.76 19.44 -10.08
CA TYR A 517 9.17 19.81 -10.14
C TYR A 517 9.97 18.89 -11.06
N ILE A 518 9.80 17.57 -10.93
CA ILE A 518 10.47 16.59 -11.80
C ILE A 518 10.08 16.83 -13.26
N HIS A 519 8.78 16.91 -13.56
CA HIS A 519 8.29 17.13 -14.94
C HIS A 519 8.78 18.46 -15.55
N SER A 520 9.06 19.46 -14.72
CA SER A 520 9.64 20.75 -15.15
C SER A 520 11.14 20.67 -15.48
N LYS A 521 11.83 19.63 -15.02
CA LYS A 521 13.27 19.41 -15.19
C LYS A 521 13.62 18.24 -16.09
N GLU A 522 12.69 17.31 -16.29
CA GLU A 522 12.86 16.16 -17.18
C GLU A 522 13.03 16.65 -18.62
N GLY A 523 14.18 16.34 -19.21
CA GLY A 523 14.37 16.43 -20.64
C GLY A 523 13.56 15.36 -21.38
N LYS A 524 13.54 15.48 -22.71
CA LYS A 524 12.72 14.64 -23.59
C LYS A 524 13.10 13.16 -23.48
N HIS A 525 14.37 12.83 -23.34
CA HIS A 525 14.83 11.44 -23.30
C HIS A 525 14.48 10.76 -21.97
N LEU A 526 14.54 11.49 -20.85
CA LEU A 526 14.13 10.94 -19.56
C LEU A 526 12.62 10.66 -19.50
N LYS A 527 11.79 11.52 -20.10
CA LYS A 527 10.35 11.26 -20.25
C LYS A 527 10.11 9.99 -21.06
N LEU A 528 10.78 9.85 -22.19
CA LEU A 528 10.69 8.66 -23.03
C LEU A 528 11.11 7.39 -22.27
N LEU A 529 12.25 7.45 -21.57
CA LEU A 529 12.74 6.33 -20.75
C LEU A 529 11.75 5.95 -19.65
N LYS A 530 11.16 6.93 -18.97
CA LYS A 530 10.14 6.70 -17.94
C LYS A 530 8.95 5.92 -18.49
N VAL A 531 8.47 6.27 -19.69
CA VAL A 531 7.40 5.51 -20.37
C VAL A 531 7.84 4.06 -20.65
N CYS A 532 9.06 3.84 -21.15
CA CYS A 532 9.59 2.49 -21.38
C CYS A 532 9.72 1.68 -20.07
N LEU A 533 10.10 2.32 -18.96
CA LEU A 533 10.21 1.68 -17.65
C LEU A 533 8.82 1.28 -17.11
N TYR A 534 7.82 2.13 -17.23
CA TYR A 534 6.45 1.81 -16.82
C TYR A 534 5.81 0.72 -17.68
N ASP A 535 6.04 0.71 -19.00
CA ASP A 535 5.63 -0.41 -19.85
C ASP A 535 6.33 -1.71 -19.43
N THR A 536 7.62 -1.66 -19.11
CA THR A 536 8.40 -2.82 -18.62
C THR A 536 7.86 -3.35 -17.29
N LEU A 537 7.48 -2.46 -16.37
CA LEU A 537 6.83 -2.83 -15.12
C LEU A 537 5.50 -3.51 -15.38
N LEU A 538 4.66 -2.92 -16.22
CA LEU A 538 3.35 -3.49 -16.54
C LEU A 538 3.47 -4.85 -17.23
N GLN A 539 4.45 -5.04 -18.11
CA GLN A 539 4.74 -6.36 -18.69
C GLN A 539 5.15 -7.38 -17.63
N GLY A 540 6.02 -7.00 -16.68
CA GLY A 540 6.39 -7.87 -15.56
C GLY A 540 5.19 -8.25 -14.70
N TYR A 541 4.30 -7.29 -14.43
CA TYR A 541 3.02 -7.53 -13.74
C TYR A 541 2.13 -8.51 -14.50
N MET A 542 1.94 -8.30 -15.80
CA MET A 542 1.06 -9.13 -16.62
C MET A 542 1.61 -10.55 -16.82
N GLN A 543 2.93 -10.69 -16.99
CA GLN A 543 3.59 -11.99 -17.02
C GLN A 543 3.26 -12.78 -15.75
N ALA A 544 3.46 -12.16 -14.59
CA ALA A 544 3.23 -12.82 -13.31
C ALA A 544 1.74 -13.00 -13.01
N TYR A 545 0.88 -12.09 -13.45
CA TYR A 545 -0.55 -12.19 -13.21
C TYR A 545 -1.20 -13.32 -14.04
N PHE A 546 -0.81 -13.44 -15.32
CA PHE A 546 -1.37 -14.46 -16.23
C PHE A 546 -0.58 -15.77 -16.28
N ASP A 547 0.62 -15.81 -15.69
CA ASP A 547 1.54 -16.95 -15.80
C ASP A 547 1.91 -17.29 -17.24
N ASP A 548 2.19 -16.25 -18.04
CA ASP A 548 2.36 -16.38 -19.48
C ASP A 548 3.69 -15.79 -19.96
N ASP A 549 4.70 -16.66 -20.04
CA ASP A 549 6.04 -16.36 -20.54
C ASP A 549 6.09 -16.10 -22.06
N THR A 550 5.00 -16.38 -22.79
CA THR A 550 4.96 -16.21 -24.25
C THR A 550 4.45 -14.85 -24.66
N ARG A 551 3.49 -14.29 -23.90
CA ARG A 551 2.86 -12.99 -24.18
C ARG A 551 3.49 -11.83 -23.42
N TYR A 552 4.33 -12.05 -22.43
CA TYR A 552 4.84 -10.97 -21.60
C TYR A 552 6.29 -11.22 -21.23
N SER A 553 7.06 -10.14 -21.04
CA SER A 553 8.48 -10.23 -20.70
C SER A 553 8.73 -9.91 -19.23
N VAL A 554 9.56 -10.73 -18.59
CA VAL A 554 10.15 -10.44 -17.29
C VAL A 554 11.65 -10.72 -17.32
N CYS A 555 12.43 -9.88 -16.65
CA CYS A 555 13.83 -10.20 -16.39
C CYS A 555 13.91 -11.39 -15.42
N SER A 556 14.65 -12.43 -15.81
CA SER A 556 15.03 -13.51 -14.89
C SER A 556 15.79 -12.96 -13.69
N TYR A 557 15.65 -13.63 -12.54
CA TYR A 557 16.42 -13.27 -11.35
C TYR A 557 17.92 -13.39 -11.62
N ASP A 558 18.67 -12.34 -11.27
CA ASP A 558 20.12 -12.26 -11.30
C ASP A 558 20.56 -11.56 -10.01
N ALA A 559 21.44 -12.21 -9.24
CA ALA A 559 21.82 -11.72 -7.91
C ALA A 559 22.56 -10.38 -7.96
N ASP A 560 23.39 -10.14 -8.98
CA ASP A 560 24.15 -8.89 -9.09
C ASP A 560 23.24 -7.72 -9.43
N LEU A 561 22.28 -7.94 -10.35
CA LEU A 561 21.26 -6.94 -10.66
C LEU A 561 20.33 -6.70 -9.48
N HIS A 562 20.01 -7.74 -8.70
CA HIS A 562 19.17 -7.62 -7.52
C HIS A 562 19.82 -6.78 -6.42
N GLU A 563 21.10 -7.01 -6.13
CA GLU A 563 21.89 -6.21 -5.19
C GLU A 563 21.96 -4.74 -5.65
N ALA A 564 22.26 -4.51 -6.94
CA ALA A 564 22.34 -3.16 -7.49
C ALA A 564 20.97 -2.43 -7.42
N ALA A 565 19.89 -3.15 -7.70
CA ALA A 565 18.52 -2.64 -7.61
C ALA A 565 18.14 -2.27 -6.17
N TYR A 566 18.56 -3.05 -5.16
CA TYR A 566 18.36 -2.69 -3.75
C TYR A 566 19.08 -1.38 -3.38
N ASN A 567 20.28 -1.13 -3.91
CA ASN A 567 20.97 0.15 -3.68
C ASN A 567 20.16 1.33 -4.26
N ILE A 568 19.60 1.19 -5.46
CA ILE A 568 18.69 2.20 -6.05
C ILE A 568 17.45 2.42 -5.17
N ILE A 569 16.80 1.34 -4.72
CA ILE A 569 15.63 1.42 -3.84
C ILE A 569 15.97 2.14 -2.53
N ARG A 570 17.11 1.83 -1.91
CA ARG A 570 17.56 2.47 -0.67
C ARG A 570 17.78 3.96 -0.86
N LEU A 571 18.44 4.37 -1.96
CA LEU A 571 18.61 5.79 -2.32
C LEU A 571 17.25 6.49 -2.51
N ALA A 572 16.31 5.84 -3.21
CA ALA A 572 14.95 6.34 -3.44
C ALA A 572 14.19 6.55 -2.12
N VAL A 573 14.29 5.59 -1.20
CA VAL A 573 13.67 5.67 0.12
C VAL A 573 14.28 6.79 0.97
N ILE A 574 15.60 7.01 0.91
CA ILE A 574 16.28 8.07 1.66
C ILE A 574 15.73 9.45 1.27
N ILE A 575 15.60 9.74 -0.02
CA ILE A 575 15.08 11.04 -0.47
C ILE A 575 13.59 11.23 -0.17
N MET A 576 12.83 10.14 -0.02
CA MET A 576 11.42 10.14 0.36
C MET A 576 11.20 9.91 1.86
N SER A 577 12.24 9.86 2.69
CA SER A 577 12.12 9.31 4.05
C SER A 577 11.17 10.09 4.95
N ASP A 578 11.06 11.40 4.71
CA ASP A 578 10.27 12.35 5.49
C ASP A 578 8.83 12.48 5.00
N TYR A 579 8.55 11.90 3.85
CA TYR A 579 7.18 11.82 3.38
C TYR A 579 6.45 10.73 4.17
N VAL A 580 5.36 11.13 4.82
CA VAL A 580 4.45 10.21 5.50
C VAL A 580 3.27 9.96 4.58
N ALA A 581 3.17 8.73 4.10
CA ALA A 581 2.10 8.24 3.21
C ALA A 581 0.70 8.55 3.78
#